data_AF-A0A9E5WP72-F1
#
_entry.id   AF-A0A9E5WP72-F1
#
_cell.length_a   1.000
_cell.length_b   1.000
_cell.length_c   1.000
_cell.angle_alpha   90.00
_cell.angle_beta   90.00
_cell.angle_gamma   90.00
#
_symmetry.space_group_name_H-M   'P 1'
#
loop_
_entity.id
_entity.type
_entity.pdbx_description
1 polymer ?
#
loop_
_entity_poly.entity_id
_entity_poly.type
_entity_poly.pdbx_seq_one_letter_code
_entity_poly.pdbx_strand_id
1 'polypeptide(L)'
;MTRNRIRHQLIPLLEQEFNPNIREVLNRMARQAAEIEDVFESLCGPLVDRALVDVTSSVVRLDCTVLADQPRHLVRECLVRIWERLDWPRQKMGFTEWDRLAELCVHDGDIVFPGAIHASRRGCLLVLERQPRPRGA
;
A
#
# COMPACT_ATOMS: atom_id res chain seq x y z
N MET A 1 19.49 5.84 -15.35
CA MET A 1 19.93 4.78 -16.30
C MET A 1 18.76 4.00 -16.91
N THR A 2 17.87 3.39 -16.13
CA THR A 2 16.75 2.56 -16.65
C THR A 2 15.78 3.31 -17.56
N ARG A 3 15.39 4.55 -17.19
CA ARG A 3 14.46 5.38 -17.98
C ARG A 3 14.96 5.71 -19.39
N ASN A 4 16.27 5.99 -19.56
CA ASN A 4 16.84 6.27 -20.87
C ASN A 4 16.83 5.03 -21.77
N ARG A 5 17.15 3.84 -21.22
CA ARG A 5 17.09 2.59 -21.99
C ARG A 5 15.67 2.25 -22.43
N ILE A 6 14.68 2.43 -21.55
CA ILE A 6 13.27 2.23 -21.91
C ILE A 6 12.88 3.14 -23.08
N ARG A 7 13.19 4.44 -23.00
CA ARG A 7 12.80 5.43 -24.01
C ARG A 7 13.48 5.23 -25.37
N HIS A 8 14.78 4.91 -25.37
CA HIS A 8 15.57 4.90 -26.60
C HIS A 8 15.76 3.51 -27.21
N GLN A 9 15.49 2.43 -26.48
CA GLN A 9 15.68 1.06 -26.97
C GLN A 9 14.36 0.29 -26.99
N LEU A 10 13.68 0.20 -25.84
CA LEU A 10 12.52 -0.68 -25.70
C LEU A 10 11.28 -0.13 -26.43
N ILE A 11 10.93 1.14 -26.23
CA ILE A 11 9.75 1.73 -26.88
C ILE A 11 9.87 1.67 -28.41
N PRO A 12 11.00 2.07 -29.04
CA PRO A 12 11.15 1.95 -30.48
C PRO A 12 11.03 0.51 -31.00
N LEU A 13 11.58 -0.47 -30.27
CA LEU A 13 11.44 -1.88 -30.63
C LEU A 13 9.97 -2.32 -30.61
N LEU A 14 9.21 -1.92 -29.59
CA LEU A 14 7.77 -2.23 -29.49
C LEU A 14 6.95 -1.56 -30.60
N GLU A 15 7.31 -0.33 -30.98
CA GLU A 15 6.68 0.41 -32.10
C GLU A 15 6.93 -0.30 -33.44
N GLN A 16 8.13 -0.85 -33.66
CA GLN A 16 8.52 -1.50 -34.92
C GLN A 16 7.98 -2.93 -35.05
N GLU A 17 8.12 -3.76 -34.02
CA GLU A 17 7.91 -5.22 -34.12
C GLU A 17 6.51 -5.68 -33.69
N PHE A 18 5.77 -4.86 -32.93
CA PHE A 18 4.51 -5.30 -32.32
C PHE A 18 3.32 -4.41 -32.69
N ASN A 19 3.39 -3.13 -32.35
CA ASN A 19 2.30 -2.20 -32.57
C ASN A 19 2.83 -0.77 -32.77
N PRO A 20 2.70 -0.18 -33.96
CA PRO A 20 3.11 1.20 -34.23
C PRO A 20 2.51 2.23 -33.27
N ASN A 21 1.33 1.95 -32.73
CA ASN A 21 0.60 2.83 -31.81
C ASN A 21 0.80 2.47 -30.33
N ILE A 22 1.80 1.63 -29.98
CA ILE A 22 2.01 1.17 -28.60
C ILE A 22 2.15 2.31 -27.61
N ARG A 23 2.76 3.44 -28.01
CA ARG A 23 2.87 4.63 -27.18
C ARG A 23 1.51 5.20 -26.79
N GLU A 24 0.58 5.27 -27.73
CA GLU A 24 -0.79 5.75 -27.46
C GLU A 24 -1.55 4.78 -26.55
N VAL A 25 -1.39 3.47 -26.78
CA VAL A 25 -2.00 2.44 -25.94
C VAL A 25 -1.48 2.54 -24.50
N LEU A 26 -0.17 2.64 -24.31
CA LEU A 26 0.45 2.79 -22.98
C LEU A 26 0.02 4.09 -22.29
N ASN A 27 -0.04 5.21 -23.03
CA ASN A 27 -0.51 6.49 -22.50
C ASN A 27 -1.98 6.42 -22.07
N ARG A 28 -2.83 5.75 -22.86
CA ARG A 28 -4.24 5.54 -22.50
C ARG A 28 -4.37 4.67 -21.26
N MET A 29 -3.61 3.57 -21.18
CA MET A 29 -3.58 2.71 -19.98
C MET A 29 -3.10 3.49 -18.75
N ALA A 30 -2.06 4.30 -18.88
CA ALA A 30 -1.56 5.14 -17.78
C ALA A 30 -2.63 6.15 -17.31
N ARG A 31 -3.39 6.73 -18.24
CA ARG A 31 -4.50 7.63 -17.91
C ARG A 31 -5.63 6.90 -17.18
N GLN A 32 -6.04 5.73 -17.69
CA GLN A 32 -7.06 4.91 -17.03
C GLN A 32 -6.62 4.47 -15.63
N ALA A 33 -5.35 4.11 -15.46
CA ALA A 33 -4.80 3.77 -14.15
C ALA A 33 -4.83 4.98 -13.20
N ALA A 34 -4.47 6.18 -13.67
CA ALA A 34 -4.56 7.40 -12.86
C ALA A 34 -6.01 7.73 -12.46
N GLU A 35 -6.97 7.60 -13.39
CA GLU A 35 -8.40 7.81 -13.08
C GLU A 35 -8.90 6.82 -12.02
N ILE A 36 -8.44 5.57 -12.07
CA ILE A 36 -8.76 4.55 -11.06
C ILE A 36 -8.10 4.89 -9.72
N GLU A 37 -6.86 5.36 -9.73
CA GLU A 37 -6.12 5.82 -8.53
C GLU A 37 -6.87 6.97 -7.83
N ASP A 38 -7.39 7.94 -8.58
CA ASP A 38 -8.18 9.06 -8.06
C ASP A 38 -9.47 8.57 -7.36
N VAL A 39 -10.12 7.55 -7.94
CA VAL A 39 -11.28 6.90 -7.30
C VAL A 39 -10.88 6.25 -5.99
N PHE A 40 -9.78 5.47 -5.97
CA PHE A 40 -9.27 4.89 -4.72
C PHE A 40 -8.93 5.97 -3.69
N GLU A 41 -8.42 7.11 -4.12
CA GLU A 41 -8.14 8.23 -3.23
C GLU A 41 -9.40 8.76 -2.55
N SER A 42 -10.46 8.97 -3.32
CA SER A 42 -11.75 9.41 -2.79
C SER A 42 -12.39 8.40 -1.82
N LEU A 43 -12.13 7.10 -2.00
CA LEU A 43 -12.66 6.03 -1.15
C LEU A 43 -11.83 5.81 0.12
N CYS A 44 -10.50 5.85 0.00
CA CYS A 44 -9.59 5.53 1.10
C CYS A 44 -9.62 6.60 2.19
N GLY A 45 -9.67 7.89 1.84
CA GLY A 45 -9.63 8.98 2.82
C GLY A 45 -10.70 8.83 3.90
N PRO A 46 -12.00 8.86 3.54
CA PRO A 46 -13.10 8.70 4.50
C PRO A 46 -13.11 7.34 5.22
N LEU A 47 -12.58 6.29 4.57
CA LEU A 47 -12.51 4.96 5.18
C LEU A 47 -11.43 4.91 6.26
N VAL A 48 -10.24 5.44 5.97
CA VAL A 48 -9.13 5.57 6.92
C VAL A 48 -9.54 6.44 8.09
N ASP A 49 -10.16 7.58 7.85
CA ASP A 49 -10.54 8.52 8.92
C ASP A 49 -11.58 7.91 9.88
N ARG A 50 -12.46 7.03 9.38
CA ARG A 50 -13.40 6.26 10.23
C ARG A 50 -12.73 5.11 10.97
N ALA A 51 -11.78 4.43 10.33
CA ALA A 51 -11.08 3.30 10.94
C ALA A 51 -10.05 3.77 11.97
N LEU A 52 -9.52 4.98 11.87
CA LEU A 52 -8.47 5.48 12.75
C LEU A 52 -8.99 5.79 14.15
N VAL A 53 -8.56 5.00 15.13
CA VAL A 53 -8.92 5.20 16.55
C VAL A 53 -7.92 6.15 17.21
N ASP A 54 -6.64 5.94 16.97
CA ASP A 54 -5.56 6.73 17.55
C ASP A 54 -4.30 6.65 16.70
N VAL A 55 -3.52 7.74 16.68
CA VAL A 55 -2.31 7.84 15.89
C VAL A 55 -1.24 8.67 16.60
N THR A 56 -0.05 8.11 16.63
CA THR A 56 1.19 8.74 17.08
C THR A 56 2.28 8.48 16.05
N SER A 57 3.48 9.03 16.24
CA SER A 57 4.62 8.80 15.34
C SER A 57 5.10 7.34 15.32
N SER A 58 4.82 6.56 16.36
CA SER A 58 5.27 5.17 16.50
C SER A 58 4.15 4.15 16.67
N VAL A 59 2.91 4.57 16.89
CA VAL A 59 1.76 3.67 17.10
C VAL A 59 0.55 4.14 16.31
N VAL A 60 -0.12 3.21 15.65
CA VAL A 60 -1.42 3.40 15.00
C VAL A 60 -2.40 2.38 15.56
N ARG A 61 -3.61 2.81 15.85
CA ARG A 61 -4.72 1.96 16.28
C ARG A 61 -5.86 2.10 15.28
N LEU A 62 -6.31 0.98 14.74
CA LEU A 62 -7.39 0.91 13.76
C LEU A 62 -8.53 0.04 14.28
N ASP A 63 -9.77 0.51 14.09
CA ASP A 63 -10.96 -0.30 14.21
C ASP A 63 -11.17 -1.08 12.91
N CYS A 64 -10.88 -2.37 12.98
CA CYS A 64 -11.02 -3.28 11.86
C CYS A 64 -12.45 -3.59 11.47
N THR A 65 -13.47 -3.29 12.30
CA THR A 65 -14.87 -3.50 11.87
C THR A 65 -15.20 -2.65 10.64
N VAL A 66 -14.61 -1.46 10.54
CA VAL A 66 -14.74 -0.55 9.40
C VAL A 66 -14.09 -1.13 8.13
N LEU A 67 -13.01 -1.89 8.29
CA LEU A 67 -12.21 -2.44 7.19
C LEU A 67 -12.64 -3.85 6.77
N ALA A 68 -13.20 -4.64 7.67
CA ALA A 68 -13.48 -6.07 7.45
C ALA A 68 -14.48 -6.33 6.32
N ASP A 69 -15.47 -5.45 6.13
CA ASP A 69 -16.49 -5.56 5.08
C ASP A 69 -16.07 -4.91 3.74
N GLN A 70 -14.85 -4.39 3.66
CA GLN A 70 -14.37 -3.70 2.46
C GLN A 70 -13.62 -4.66 1.54
N PRO A 71 -13.61 -4.40 0.22
CA PRO A 71 -12.80 -5.18 -0.71
C PRO A 71 -11.33 -5.23 -0.28
N ARG A 72 -10.72 -6.42 -0.28
CA ARG A 72 -9.33 -6.64 0.20
C ARG A 72 -8.32 -5.68 -0.44
N HIS A 73 -8.50 -5.34 -1.72
CA HIS A 73 -7.63 -4.39 -2.41
C HIS A 73 -7.76 -2.96 -1.83
N LEU A 74 -8.98 -2.49 -1.53
CA LEU A 74 -9.22 -1.19 -0.90
C LEU A 74 -8.61 -1.12 0.50
N VAL A 75 -8.70 -2.21 1.28
CA VAL A 75 -8.07 -2.30 2.60
C VAL A 75 -6.55 -2.14 2.49
N ARG A 76 -5.90 -2.80 1.51
CA ARG A 76 -4.47 -2.63 1.27
C ARG A 76 -4.11 -1.19 0.90
N GLU A 77 -4.88 -0.55 0.02
CA GLU A 77 -4.64 0.85 -0.34
C GLU A 77 -4.76 1.78 0.88
N CYS A 78 -5.74 1.54 1.75
CA CYS A 78 -5.87 2.28 3.01
C CYS A 78 -4.64 2.08 3.91
N LEU A 79 -4.17 0.84 4.07
CA LEU A 79 -3.00 0.51 4.90
C LEU A 79 -1.71 1.13 4.35
N VAL A 80 -1.52 1.08 3.02
CA VAL A 80 -0.39 1.74 2.34
C VAL A 80 -0.42 3.23 2.69
N ARG A 81 -1.54 3.91 2.46
CA ARG A 81 -1.72 5.35 2.73
C ARG A 81 -1.47 5.74 4.18
N ILE A 82 -1.97 4.95 5.14
CA ILE A 82 -1.67 5.14 6.56
C ILE A 82 -0.14 5.10 6.77
N TRP A 83 0.54 4.12 6.18
CA TRP A 83 1.98 3.98 6.27
C TRP A 83 2.74 5.16 5.66
N GLU A 84 2.28 5.68 4.52
CA GLU A 84 2.89 6.85 3.87
C GLU A 84 2.73 8.11 4.72
N ARG A 85 1.53 8.34 5.29
CA ARG A 85 1.23 9.49 6.15
C ARG A 85 2.13 9.56 7.40
N LEU A 86 2.60 8.42 7.87
CA LEU A 86 3.46 8.31 9.06
C LEU A 86 4.96 8.40 8.76
N ASP A 87 5.32 8.50 7.48
CA ASP A 87 6.71 8.43 7.01
C ASP A 87 7.43 7.16 7.52
N TRP A 88 6.70 6.04 7.57
CA TRP A 88 7.25 4.77 8.00
C TRP A 88 8.05 4.11 6.87
N PRO A 89 9.18 3.46 7.18
CA PRO A 89 10.05 2.91 6.15
C PRO A 89 9.35 1.75 5.44
N ARG A 90 9.23 1.84 4.11
CA ARG A 90 8.62 0.74 3.32
C ARG A 90 9.53 -0.45 3.14
N GLN A 91 10.86 -0.29 3.10
CA GLN A 91 11.84 -1.39 2.97
C GLN A 91 11.36 -2.54 2.07
N LYS A 92 11.04 -3.71 2.64
CA LYS A 92 10.56 -4.92 1.96
C LYS A 92 9.04 -5.10 2.02
N MET A 93 8.27 -4.03 2.26
CA MET A 93 6.80 -4.04 2.19
C MET A 93 6.36 -4.15 0.73
N GLY A 94 6.36 -5.37 0.21
CA GLY A 94 5.82 -5.72 -1.08
C GLY A 94 4.36 -6.14 -0.98
N PHE A 95 3.82 -6.60 -2.10
CA PHE A 95 2.43 -7.06 -2.19
C PHE A 95 2.09 -8.11 -1.12
N THR A 96 2.96 -9.11 -0.91
CA THR A 96 2.73 -10.19 0.05
C THR A 96 2.60 -9.68 1.49
N GLU A 97 3.44 -8.73 1.87
CA GLU A 97 3.41 -8.13 3.20
C GLU A 97 2.13 -7.30 3.40
N TRP A 98 1.75 -6.47 2.42
CA TRP A 98 0.48 -5.72 2.47
C TRP A 98 -0.73 -6.64 2.53
N ASP A 99 -0.69 -7.74 1.79
CA ASP A 99 -1.79 -8.69 1.73
C ASP A 99 -1.96 -9.44 3.06
N ARG A 100 -0.85 -9.81 3.72
CA ARG A 100 -0.86 -10.35 5.08
C ARG A 100 -1.37 -9.34 6.11
N LEU A 101 -1.01 -8.06 5.97
CA LEU A 101 -1.50 -7.02 6.87
C LEU A 101 -3.01 -6.79 6.71
N ALA A 102 -3.53 -6.84 5.48
CA ALA A 102 -4.96 -6.78 5.21
C ALA A 102 -5.69 -8.01 5.77
N GLU A 103 -5.11 -9.20 5.68
CA GLU A 103 -5.66 -10.41 6.31
C GLU A 103 -5.71 -10.31 7.83
N LEU A 104 -4.68 -9.71 8.44
CA LEU A 104 -4.64 -9.41 9.86
C LEU A 104 -5.71 -8.38 10.28
N CYS A 105 -6.34 -7.64 9.35
CA CYS A 105 -7.50 -6.82 9.69
C CYS A 105 -8.77 -7.66 9.92
N VAL A 106 -8.80 -8.91 9.47
CA VAL A 106 -9.97 -9.79 9.55
C VAL A 106 -9.79 -10.88 10.62
N HIS A 107 -8.56 -11.36 10.80
CA HIS A 107 -8.23 -12.42 11.74
C HIS A 107 -7.31 -11.93 12.85
N ASP A 108 -7.53 -12.43 14.06
CA ASP A 108 -6.63 -12.16 15.18
C ASP A 108 -5.27 -12.81 14.92
N GLY A 109 -4.22 -12.12 15.32
CA GLY A 109 -2.88 -12.56 15.04
C GLY A 109 -1.85 -11.55 15.51
N ASP A 110 -0.60 -11.94 15.34
CA ASP A 110 0.55 -11.13 15.67
C ASP A 110 1.68 -11.38 14.66
N ILE A 111 2.11 -10.32 13.97
CA ILE A 111 3.05 -10.41 12.84
C ILE A 111 4.03 -9.25 12.90
N VAL A 112 5.33 -9.57 12.73
CA VAL A 112 6.38 -8.57 12.54
C VAL A 112 6.61 -8.32 11.06
N PHE A 113 6.50 -7.07 10.65
CA PHE A 113 6.77 -6.57 9.31
C PHE A 113 8.16 -5.92 9.21
N PRO A 114 8.70 -5.76 7.98
CA PRO A 114 9.93 -5.00 7.72
C PRO A 114 9.92 -3.63 8.40
N GLY A 115 11.09 -3.16 8.83
CA GLY A 115 11.20 -1.90 9.57
C GLY A 115 10.95 -2.00 11.08
N ALA A 116 10.89 -3.23 11.63
CA ALA A 116 10.59 -3.51 13.04
C ALA A 116 9.19 -3.01 13.45
N ILE A 117 8.22 -3.23 12.56
CA ILE A 117 6.83 -2.84 12.78
C ILE A 117 6.07 -4.07 13.22
N HIS A 118 5.60 -4.04 14.45
CA HIS A 118 4.79 -5.08 15.07
C HIS A 118 3.32 -4.78 14.78
N ALA A 119 2.61 -5.73 14.20
CA ALA A 119 1.19 -5.62 13.94
C ALA A 119 0.46 -6.71 14.72
N SER A 120 -0.46 -6.31 15.59
CA SER A 120 -1.23 -7.24 16.39
C SER A 120 -2.71 -6.88 16.34
N ARG A 121 -3.57 -7.88 16.14
CA ARG A 121 -5.02 -7.72 16.24
C ARG A 121 -5.58 -8.52 17.40
N ARG A 122 -6.48 -7.87 18.14
CA ARG A 122 -7.29 -8.48 19.22
C ARG A 122 -8.73 -8.01 19.06
N GLY A 123 -9.62 -8.94 18.70
CA GLY A 123 -11.01 -8.59 18.41
C GLY A 123 -11.10 -7.65 17.20
N CYS A 124 -11.63 -6.43 17.38
CA CYS A 124 -11.68 -5.44 16.30
C CYS A 124 -10.47 -4.50 16.26
N LEU A 125 -9.62 -4.46 17.28
CA LEU A 125 -8.55 -3.48 17.35
C LEU A 125 -7.27 -4.03 16.74
N LEU A 126 -6.81 -3.41 15.64
CA LEU A 126 -5.48 -3.61 15.09
C LEU A 126 -4.55 -2.52 15.62
N VAL A 127 -3.42 -2.94 16.17
CA VAL A 127 -2.36 -2.06 16.66
C VAL A 127 -1.13 -2.29 15.81
N LEU A 128 -0.64 -1.23 15.17
CA LEU A 128 0.65 -1.19 14.51
C LEU A 128 1.60 -0.38 15.37
N GLU A 129 2.73 -0.96 15.74
CA GLU A 129 3.72 -0.31 16.57
C GLU A 129 5.11 -0.46 15.94
N ARG A 130 5.76 0.67 15.69
CA ARG A 130 7.16 0.71 15.31
C ARG A 130 8.02 0.60 16.55
N GLN A 131 8.65 -0.54 16.73
CA GLN A 131 9.59 -0.71 17.84
C GLN A 131 10.83 0.16 17.60
N PRO A 132 11.31 0.90 18.62
CA PRO A 132 12.61 1.54 18.53
C PRO A 132 13.66 0.45 18.31
N ARG A 133 14.45 0.61 17.24
CA ARG A 133 15.53 -0.32 16.90
C ARG A 133 16.40 -0.49 18.15
N PRO A 134 16.63 -1.72 18.67
CA PRO A 134 17.52 -1.90 19.82
C PRO A 134 18.88 -1.29 19.47
N ARG A 135 19.38 -0.42 20.35
CA ARG A 135 20.70 0.19 20.20
C ARG A 135 21.76 -0.90 20.41
N GLY A 136 22.23 -1.48 19.31
CA GLY A 136 23.48 -2.24 19.25
C GLY A 136 23.44 -3.64 19.86
N ALA A 137 23.83 -4.61 19.05
CA ALA A 137 24.75 -5.67 19.44
C ALA A 137 25.79 -5.77 18.32
#